data_AF-W2DHN4-F1
#
_entry.id   AF-W2DHN4-F1
#
_cell.length_a   1.000
_cell.length_b   1.000
_cell.length_c   1.000
_cell.angle_alpha   90.00
_cell.angle_beta   90.00
_cell.angle_gamma   90.00
#
_symmetry.space_group_name_H-M   'P 1'
#
loop_
_entity.id
_entity.type
_entity.pdbx_description
1 polymer ?
#
loop_
_entity_poly.entity_id
_entity_poly.type
_entity_poly.pdbx_seq_one_letter_code
_entity_poly.pdbx_strand_id
1 'polypeptide(L)'
;MPAQKPIIMYDAPEAASLKTITGWVSADGRFFGSNEDLARYSGATHRRCEANPEHKIYEVNSYCKECHQARRQAKFAAMPIKEWSGEPLVFFDSDQYFFDEDSLRDYLIESDVDLDDLQLCICEPNYPSPIDPADHFCDDLPEDGEIRDDQLLAAFELLNEMIRQSEPLSWSEGEYVAQLPQSLIDEIEAARVTP
;
A
#
# COMPACT_ATOMS: atom_id res chain seq x y z
N MET A 1 -43.79 0.72 -33.12
CA MET A 1 -44.64 -0.33 -32.54
C MET A 1 -43.73 -1.31 -31.81
N PRO A 2 -43.98 -1.66 -30.55
CA PRO A 2 -43.12 -2.59 -29.83
C PRO A 2 -43.24 -3.99 -30.46
N ALA A 3 -42.11 -4.66 -30.69
CA ALA A 3 -42.07 -6.00 -31.27
C ALA A 3 -42.88 -6.98 -30.40
N GLN A 4 -43.74 -7.78 -31.04
CA GLN A 4 -44.52 -8.81 -30.35
C GLN A 4 -43.57 -9.86 -29.74
N LYS A 5 -43.80 -10.22 -28.47
CA LYS A 5 -43.00 -11.25 -27.79
C LYS A 5 -43.30 -12.63 -28.38
N PRO A 6 -42.29 -13.48 -28.60
CA PRO A 6 -42.51 -14.86 -29.07
C PRO A 6 -43.36 -15.64 -28.05
N ILE A 7 -44.35 -16.40 -28.54
CA ILE A 7 -45.22 -17.23 -27.72
C ILE A 7 -44.54 -18.59 -27.51
N ILE A 8 -44.08 -18.85 -26.28
CA ILE A 8 -43.56 -20.17 -25.86
C ILE A 8 -44.65 -20.85 -25.03
N MET A 9 -45.14 -22.00 -25.50
CA MET A 9 -46.21 -22.77 -24.84
C MET A 9 -45.68 -23.52 -23.62
N TYR A 10 -46.51 -23.74 -22.59
CA TYR A 10 -46.10 -24.35 -21.31
C TYR A 10 -45.47 -25.75 -21.46
N ASP A 11 -45.96 -26.52 -22.42
CA ASP A 11 -45.56 -27.89 -22.75
C ASP A 11 -44.43 -27.94 -23.79
N ALA A 12 -43.99 -26.79 -24.31
CA ALA A 12 -42.90 -26.77 -25.27
C ALA A 12 -41.56 -27.16 -24.59
N PRO A 13 -40.71 -27.98 -25.23
CA PRO A 13 -39.39 -28.31 -24.70
C PRO A 13 -38.46 -27.09 -24.58
N GLU A 14 -38.76 -26.02 -25.33
CA GLU A 14 -38.11 -24.71 -25.23
C GLU A 14 -38.52 -23.93 -23.97
N ALA A 15 -39.65 -24.28 -23.35
CA ALA A 15 -40.15 -23.64 -22.14
C ALA A 15 -39.37 -24.06 -20.89
N ALA A 16 -38.97 -25.33 -20.78
CA ALA A 16 -38.15 -25.82 -19.69
C ALA A 16 -37.36 -27.07 -20.11
N SER A 17 -36.07 -27.10 -19.75
CA SER A 17 -35.23 -28.28 -19.86
C SER A 17 -34.53 -28.53 -18.52
N LEU A 18 -34.51 -29.80 -18.08
CA LEU A 18 -33.74 -30.20 -16.91
C LEU A 18 -32.24 -30.14 -17.27
N LYS A 19 -31.49 -29.34 -16.53
CA LYS A 19 -30.04 -29.19 -16.71
C LYS A 19 -29.30 -29.65 -15.46
N THR A 20 -28.26 -30.47 -15.64
CA THR A 20 -27.31 -30.79 -14.57
C THR A 20 -26.16 -29.80 -14.65
N ILE A 21 -26.00 -28.97 -13.62
CA ILE A 21 -24.89 -28.03 -13.52
C ILE A 21 -23.79 -28.70 -12.70
N THR A 22 -22.62 -28.86 -13.29
CA THR A 22 -21.41 -29.33 -12.59
C THR A 22 -20.52 -28.14 -12.28
N GLY A 23 -19.86 -28.17 -11.13
CA GLY A 23 -18.94 -27.13 -10.73
C GLY A 23 -18.43 -27.31 -9.31
N TRP A 24 -17.49 -26.46 -8.95
CA TRP A 24 -16.82 -26.50 -7.66
C TRP A 24 -17.68 -25.86 -6.58
N VAL A 25 -17.78 -26.56 -5.46
CA VAL A 25 -18.48 -26.08 -4.27
C VAL A 25 -17.44 -25.97 -3.15
N SER A 26 -17.36 -24.80 -2.53
CA SER A 26 -16.47 -24.58 -1.39
C SER A 26 -16.96 -25.31 -0.13
N ALA A 27 -16.13 -25.38 0.90
CA ALA A 27 -16.49 -26.03 2.16
C ALA A 27 -17.71 -25.40 2.85
N ASP A 28 -17.97 -24.10 2.62
CA ASP A 28 -19.13 -23.35 3.11
C ASP A 28 -20.38 -23.46 2.22
N GLY A 29 -20.32 -24.26 1.13
CA GLY A 29 -21.47 -24.59 0.29
C GLY A 29 -21.75 -23.59 -0.84
N ARG A 30 -20.84 -22.65 -1.12
CA ARG A 30 -20.97 -21.71 -2.25
C ARG A 30 -20.53 -22.36 -3.55
N PHE A 31 -21.29 -22.11 -4.63
CA PHE A 31 -21.03 -22.65 -5.96
C PHE A 31 -20.22 -21.66 -6.82
N PHE A 32 -19.12 -22.12 -7.40
CA PHE A 32 -18.17 -21.30 -8.17
C PHE A 32 -18.08 -21.67 -9.66
N GLY A 33 -18.99 -22.51 -10.16
CA GLY A 33 -18.93 -22.97 -11.56
C GLY A 33 -17.64 -23.72 -11.84
N SER A 34 -16.92 -23.33 -12.89
CA SER A 34 -15.67 -23.98 -13.30
C SER A 34 -14.42 -23.51 -12.54
N ASN A 35 -14.52 -22.53 -11.62
CA ASN A 35 -13.37 -21.95 -10.94
C ASN A 35 -12.99 -22.73 -9.68
N GLU A 36 -12.10 -23.72 -9.83
CA GLU A 36 -11.58 -24.55 -8.73
C GLU A 36 -10.80 -23.73 -7.71
N ASP A 37 -9.88 -22.89 -8.19
CA ASP A 37 -8.95 -22.15 -7.33
C ASP A 37 -9.70 -21.22 -6.38
N LEU A 38 -10.72 -20.53 -6.90
CA LEU A 38 -11.56 -19.65 -6.08
C LEU A 38 -12.41 -20.43 -5.08
N ALA A 39 -12.93 -21.60 -5.46
CA ALA A 39 -13.69 -22.46 -4.55
C ALA A 39 -12.80 -23.00 -3.41
N ARG A 40 -11.57 -23.40 -3.73
CA ARG A 40 -10.57 -23.84 -2.76
C ARG A 40 -10.13 -22.70 -1.86
N TYR A 41 -9.88 -21.52 -2.41
CA TYR A 41 -9.54 -20.32 -1.64
C TYR A 41 -10.67 -19.96 -0.67
N SER A 42 -11.93 -19.95 -1.13
CA SER A 42 -13.09 -19.68 -0.28
C SER A 42 -13.27 -20.71 0.84
N GLY A 43 -12.94 -21.97 0.59
CA GLY A 43 -13.11 -23.05 1.58
C GLY A 43 -11.89 -23.30 2.47
N ALA A 44 -10.72 -22.75 2.13
CA ALA A 44 -9.48 -22.97 2.87
C ALA A 44 -9.34 -21.96 4.01
N THR A 45 -8.70 -22.39 5.10
CA THR A 45 -8.27 -21.47 6.18
C THR A 45 -6.77 -21.19 6.09
N HIS A 46 -5.99 -22.14 5.56
CA HIS A 46 -4.53 -22.08 5.50
C HIS A 46 -4.00 -22.63 4.17
N ARG A 47 -2.79 -22.22 3.81
CA ARG A 47 -2.05 -22.67 2.64
C ARG A 47 -0.56 -22.86 2.94
N ARG A 48 0.10 -23.68 2.13
CA ARG A 48 1.56 -23.81 2.12
C ARG A 48 2.17 -22.76 1.20
N CYS A 49 3.43 -22.43 1.45
CA CYS A 49 4.17 -21.57 0.55
C CYS A 49 4.43 -22.29 -0.77
N GLU A 50 4.23 -21.58 -1.88
CA GLU A 50 4.47 -22.10 -3.22
C GLU A 50 5.97 -22.13 -3.57
N ALA A 51 6.74 -21.16 -3.06
CA ALA A 51 8.17 -21.05 -3.33
C ALA A 51 9.01 -22.08 -2.56
N ASN A 52 8.62 -22.39 -1.32
CA ASN A 52 9.32 -23.38 -0.50
C ASN A 52 8.33 -24.13 0.42
N PRO A 53 8.06 -25.42 0.17
CA PRO A 53 7.17 -26.24 0.98
C PRO A 53 7.57 -26.39 2.46
N GLU A 54 8.83 -26.13 2.81
CA GLU A 54 9.35 -26.22 4.18
C GLU A 54 9.00 -24.99 5.03
N HIS A 55 8.63 -23.87 4.41
CA HIS A 55 8.17 -22.70 5.15
C HIS A 55 6.88 -23.01 5.92
N LYS A 56 6.67 -22.30 7.03
CA LYS A 56 5.50 -22.51 7.88
C LYS A 56 4.20 -22.29 7.08
N ILE A 57 3.20 -23.13 7.38
CA ILE A 57 1.82 -22.94 6.91
C ILE A 57 1.31 -21.60 7.44
N TYR A 58 0.60 -20.86 6.59
CA TYR A 58 0.05 -19.54 6.92
C TYR A 58 -1.41 -19.43 6.47
N GLU A 59 -2.11 -18.42 6.99
CA GLU A 59 -3.52 -18.18 6.68
C GLU A 59 -3.73 -17.91 5.18
N VAL A 60 -4.83 -18.40 4.61
CA VAL A 60 -5.05 -18.35 3.15
C VAL A 60 -5.10 -16.93 2.60
N ASN A 61 -5.60 -15.99 3.40
CA ASN A 61 -5.73 -14.56 3.12
C ASN A 61 -4.48 -13.75 3.53
N SER A 62 -3.39 -14.43 3.89
CA SER A 62 -2.12 -13.82 4.26
C SER A 62 -1.02 -14.24 3.27
N TYR A 63 0.22 -13.91 3.58
CA TYR A 63 1.39 -14.22 2.78
C TYR A 63 2.42 -15.01 3.60
N CYS A 64 3.33 -15.69 2.89
CA CYS A 64 4.45 -16.36 3.53
C CYS A 64 5.42 -15.32 4.10
N LYS A 65 5.54 -15.26 5.44
CA LYS A 65 6.37 -14.27 6.14
C LYS A 65 7.85 -14.35 5.74
N GLU A 66 8.38 -15.57 5.58
CA GLU A 66 9.78 -15.80 5.22
C GLU A 66 10.08 -15.27 3.80
N CYS A 67 9.22 -15.59 2.82
CA CYS A 67 9.34 -15.04 1.47
C CYS A 67 9.18 -13.52 1.44
N HIS A 68 8.25 -12.98 2.24
CA HIS A 68 8.06 -11.55 2.35
C HIS A 68 9.31 -10.86 2.89
N GLN A 69 9.84 -11.35 4.03
CA GLN A 69 11.06 -10.82 4.64
C GLN A 69 12.25 -10.88 3.69
N ALA A 70 12.47 -12.00 3.00
CA ALA A 70 13.54 -12.12 2.01
C ALA A 70 13.38 -11.10 0.87
N ARG A 71 12.14 -10.87 0.39
CA ARG A 71 11.87 -9.86 -0.63
C ARG A 71 12.11 -8.44 -0.11
N ARG A 72 11.75 -8.16 1.13
CA ARG A 72 11.99 -6.85 1.77
C ARG A 72 13.48 -6.59 1.94
N GLN A 73 14.25 -7.56 2.44
CA GLN A 73 15.71 -7.47 2.54
C GLN A 73 16.36 -7.27 1.16
N ALA A 74 15.90 -8.00 0.14
CA ALA A 74 16.38 -7.82 -1.22
C ALA A 74 16.04 -6.43 -1.79
N LYS A 75 14.85 -5.89 -1.49
CA LYS A 75 14.48 -4.52 -1.85
C LYS A 75 15.44 -3.53 -1.19
N PHE A 76 15.62 -3.61 0.13
CA PHE A 76 16.50 -2.71 0.87
C PHE A 76 17.95 -2.75 0.36
N ALA A 77 18.51 -3.96 0.16
CA ALA A 77 19.86 -4.13 -0.35
C ALA A 77 20.07 -3.58 -1.77
N ALA A 78 18.99 -3.42 -2.55
CA ALA A 78 19.03 -2.85 -3.90
C ALA A 78 18.78 -1.33 -3.93
N MET A 79 18.41 -0.72 -2.80
CA MET A 79 18.15 0.72 -2.74
C MET A 79 19.45 1.53 -2.86
N PRO A 80 19.42 2.68 -3.53
CA PRO A 80 20.57 3.58 -3.60
C PRO A 80 20.92 4.12 -2.21
N ILE A 81 22.22 4.24 -1.93
CA ILE A 81 22.73 4.79 -0.67
C ILE A 81 23.02 6.28 -0.86
N LYS A 82 22.66 7.09 0.14
CA LYS A 82 22.95 8.53 0.18
C LYS A 82 23.48 8.92 1.56
N GLU A 83 24.51 9.76 1.59
CA GLU A 83 25.00 10.37 2.84
C GLU A 83 23.90 11.19 3.49
N TRP A 84 23.66 10.92 4.78
CA TRP A 84 22.64 11.60 5.54
C TRP A 84 23.13 12.99 6.01
N SER A 85 22.28 13.99 5.88
CA SER A 85 22.61 15.39 6.14
C SER A 85 21.60 16.11 7.06
N GLY A 86 20.85 15.34 7.86
CA GLY A 86 19.85 15.85 8.79
C GLY A 86 18.42 15.82 8.25
N GLU A 87 18.16 15.15 7.13
CA GLU A 87 16.80 14.87 6.68
C GLU A 87 16.06 13.93 7.66
N PRO A 88 14.72 13.97 7.72
CA PRO A 88 13.98 12.98 8.51
C PRO A 88 14.28 11.56 8.03
N LEU A 89 14.36 10.62 8.97
CA LEU A 89 14.63 9.20 8.73
C LEU A 89 13.46 8.34 9.18
N VAL A 90 13.37 7.14 8.62
CA VAL A 90 12.43 6.09 9.02
C VAL A 90 13.11 4.74 8.96
N PHE A 91 12.72 3.82 9.85
CA PHE A 91 13.08 2.42 9.66
C PHE A 91 12.35 1.83 8.45
N PHE A 92 13.08 1.13 7.60
CA PHE A 92 12.54 0.49 6.41
C PHE A 92 11.42 -0.49 6.75
N ASP A 93 10.31 -0.39 6.03
CA ASP A 93 9.09 -1.19 6.21
C ASP A 93 8.48 -1.07 7.63
N SER A 94 8.65 0.09 8.27
CA SER A 94 8.20 0.38 9.64
C SER A 94 7.50 1.74 9.74
N ASP A 95 6.83 1.96 10.88
CA ASP A 95 6.13 3.21 11.23
C ASP A 95 6.94 4.06 12.23
N GLN A 96 8.25 3.80 12.37
CA GLN A 96 9.11 4.50 13.33
C GLN A 96 9.99 5.55 12.62
N TYR A 97 9.70 6.81 12.93
CA TYR A 97 10.31 8.00 12.30
C TYR A 97 11.20 8.77 13.28
N PHE A 98 12.24 9.42 12.74
CA PHE A 98 13.16 10.32 13.44
C PHE A 98 13.24 11.63 12.66
N PHE A 99 12.86 12.74 13.28
CA PHE A 99 12.78 14.05 12.61
C PHE A 99 14.02 14.91 12.82
N ASP A 100 14.89 14.51 13.74
CA ASP A 100 16.13 15.19 14.09
C ASP A 100 17.17 14.19 14.61
N GLU A 101 18.44 14.63 14.62
CA GLU A 101 19.58 13.81 15.00
C GLU A 101 19.55 13.38 16.47
N ASP A 102 19.10 14.25 17.37
CA ASP A 102 18.99 13.94 18.80
C ASP A 102 18.00 12.79 19.03
N SER A 103 16.84 12.81 18.34
CA SER A 103 15.82 11.77 18.43
C SER A 103 16.32 10.39 17.98
N LEU A 104 17.11 10.36 16.89
CA LEU A 104 17.72 9.12 16.41
C LEU A 104 18.76 8.63 17.40
N ARG A 105 19.65 9.52 17.84
CA ARG A 105 20.75 9.20 18.73
C ARG A 105 20.26 8.65 20.06
N ASP A 106 19.29 9.33 20.68
CA ASP A 106 18.72 8.90 21.96
C ASP A 106 18.08 7.50 21.83
N TYR A 107 17.34 7.25 20.74
CA TYR A 107 16.80 5.93 20.45
C TYR A 107 17.89 4.87 20.26
N LEU A 108 18.95 5.18 19.51
CA LEU A 108 20.03 4.23 19.27
C LEU A 108 20.81 3.96 20.57
N ILE A 109 21.00 4.92 21.45
CA ILE A 109 21.67 4.69 22.74
C ILE A 109 20.83 3.78 23.65
N GLU A 110 19.51 4.02 23.72
CA GLU A 110 18.61 3.28 24.62
C GLU A 110 18.19 1.91 24.08
N SER A 111 18.27 1.69 22.76
CA SER A 111 17.89 0.44 22.12
C SER A 111 19.05 -0.55 22.01
N ASP A 112 18.71 -1.84 22.00
CA ASP A 112 19.63 -2.96 21.78
C ASP A 112 19.80 -3.27 20.27
N VAL A 113 19.54 -2.29 19.41
CA VAL A 113 19.64 -2.46 17.95
C VAL A 113 21.11 -2.45 17.54
N ASP A 114 21.54 -3.45 16.78
CA ASP A 114 22.87 -3.45 16.21
C ASP A 114 22.99 -2.34 15.15
N LEU A 115 24.05 -1.55 15.22
CA LEU A 115 24.30 -0.47 14.26
C LEU A 115 24.57 -1.01 12.85
N ASP A 116 25.11 -2.24 12.75
CA ASP A 116 25.34 -2.91 11.47
C ASP A 116 24.04 -3.42 10.82
N ASP A 117 22.99 -3.66 11.62
CA ASP A 117 21.68 -4.12 11.15
C ASP A 117 20.70 -2.95 10.91
N LEU A 118 21.16 -1.69 11.00
CA LEU A 118 20.30 -0.53 10.81
C LEU A 118 19.81 -0.43 9.36
N GLN A 119 18.49 -0.53 9.21
CA GLN A 119 17.80 -0.33 7.94
C GLN A 119 17.09 1.01 7.93
N LEU A 120 17.85 2.10 7.84
CA LEU A 120 17.32 3.47 7.81
C LEU A 120 17.16 3.98 6.39
N CYS A 121 16.03 4.61 6.11
CA CYS A 121 15.74 5.28 4.86
C CYS A 121 15.54 6.78 5.09
N ILE A 122 16.02 7.60 4.14
CA ILE A 122 15.74 9.04 4.12
C ILE A 122 14.30 9.24 3.68
N CYS A 123 13.54 10.00 4.47
CA CYS A 123 12.14 10.25 4.20
C CYS A 123 11.94 11.17 3.00
N GLU A 124 10.83 10.97 2.31
CA GLU A 124 10.32 11.87 1.28
C GLU A 124 9.14 12.70 1.82
N PRO A 125 9.12 14.02 1.57
CA PRO A 125 8.04 14.88 2.02
C PRO A 125 6.76 14.68 1.20
N ASN A 126 5.62 14.58 1.89
CA ASN A 126 4.30 14.54 1.28
C ASN A 126 3.71 15.96 1.23
N TYR A 127 3.69 16.56 0.05
CA TYR A 127 3.09 17.88 -0.17
C TYR A 127 1.60 17.77 -0.52
N PRO A 128 0.78 18.78 -0.16
CA PRO A 128 -0.59 18.84 -0.63
C PRO A 128 -0.63 19.00 -2.14
N SER A 129 -1.54 18.29 -2.80
CA SER A 129 -1.76 18.44 -4.24
C SER A 129 -2.73 19.59 -4.52
N PRO A 130 -2.52 20.37 -5.60
CA PRO A 130 -3.52 21.33 -6.07
C PRO A 130 -4.86 20.66 -6.36
N ILE A 131 -5.94 21.38 -6.12
CA ILE A 131 -7.30 20.91 -6.38
C ILE A 131 -7.74 21.46 -7.74
N ASP A 132 -8.09 20.57 -8.66
CA ASP A 132 -8.75 20.94 -9.90
C ASP A 132 -10.25 21.15 -9.62
N PRO A 133 -10.80 22.35 -9.86
CA PRO A 133 -12.22 22.60 -9.63
C PRO A 133 -13.13 21.72 -10.50
N ALA A 134 -12.73 21.36 -11.73
CA ALA A 134 -13.55 20.53 -12.62
C ALA A 134 -13.63 19.08 -12.11
N ASP A 135 -12.52 18.55 -11.60
CA ASP A 135 -12.49 17.22 -10.96
C ASP A 135 -13.28 17.24 -9.63
N HIS A 136 -13.13 18.30 -8.84
CA HIS A 136 -13.80 18.44 -7.54
C HIS A 136 -15.33 18.47 -7.65
N PHE A 137 -15.88 19.12 -8.69
CA PHE A 137 -17.33 19.28 -8.89
C PHE A 137 -17.89 18.36 -9.98
N CYS A 138 -17.17 17.32 -10.41
CA CYS A 138 -17.58 16.47 -11.52
C CYS A 138 -18.97 15.82 -11.32
N ASP A 139 -19.35 15.50 -10.07
CA ASP A 139 -20.66 14.92 -9.73
C ASP A 139 -21.81 15.96 -9.72
N ASP A 140 -21.48 17.25 -9.58
CA ASP A 140 -22.44 18.35 -9.54
C ASP A 140 -22.64 19.02 -10.90
N LEU A 141 -21.69 18.82 -11.82
CA LEU A 141 -21.75 19.34 -13.18
C LEU A 141 -22.61 18.42 -14.09
N PRO A 142 -23.35 18.98 -15.05
CA PRO A 142 -23.97 18.17 -16.09
C PRO A 142 -22.91 17.43 -16.91
N GLU A 143 -23.30 16.39 -17.65
CA GLU A 143 -22.42 15.74 -18.63
C GLU A 143 -21.90 16.81 -19.61
N ASP A 144 -20.58 16.98 -19.70
CA ASP A 144 -19.87 18.06 -20.41
C ASP A 144 -20.05 19.49 -19.84
N GLY A 145 -20.42 19.61 -18.56
CA GLY A 145 -20.54 20.88 -17.86
C GLY A 145 -19.18 21.53 -17.56
N GLU A 146 -19.11 22.85 -17.71
CA GLU A 146 -17.95 23.66 -17.31
C GLU A 146 -18.32 24.62 -16.18
N ILE A 147 -17.34 24.90 -15.31
CA ILE A 147 -17.48 25.92 -14.27
C ILE A 147 -17.30 27.29 -14.91
N ARG A 148 -18.34 28.11 -14.86
CA ARG A 148 -18.38 29.45 -15.50
C ARG A 148 -18.29 30.61 -14.52
N ASP A 149 -18.18 30.31 -13.22
CA ASP A 149 -18.07 31.33 -12.18
C ASP A 149 -16.61 31.73 -11.99
N ASP A 150 -16.25 32.91 -12.52
CA ASP A 150 -14.89 33.45 -12.43
C ASP A 150 -14.43 33.68 -10.98
N GLN A 151 -15.35 33.98 -10.04
CA GLN A 151 -14.98 34.17 -8.63
C GLN A 151 -14.64 32.83 -7.98
N LEU A 152 -15.39 31.78 -8.32
CA LEU A 152 -15.10 30.43 -7.86
C LEU A 152 -13.76 29.94 -8.41
N LEU A 153 -13.51 30.11 -9.71
CA LEU A 153 -12.23 29.76 -10.33
C LEU A 153 -11.06 30.53 -9.70
N ALA A 154 -11.23 31.83 -9.46
CA ALA A 154 -10.22 32.65 -8.79
C ALA A 154 -9.95 32.21 -7.35
N ALA A 155 -10.98 31.73 -6.62
CA ALA A 155 -10.81 31.19 -5.27
C ALA A 155 -10.00 29.88 -5.26
N PHE A 156 -10.24 28.99 -6.23
CA PHE A 156 -9.43 27.78 -6.40
C PHE A 156 -7.98 28.09 -6.76
N GLU A 157 -7.74 29.06 -7.65
CA GLU A 157 -6.36 29.46 -7.98
C GLU A 157 -5.64 30.05 -6.77
N LEU A 158 -6.33 30.89 -5.97
CA LEU A 158 -5.76 31.43 -4.74
C LEU A 158 -5.42 30.31 -3.75
N LEU A 159 -6.32 29.34 -3.55
CA LEU A 159 -6.08 28.19 -2.69
C LEU A 159 -4.89 27.36 -3.20
N ASN A 160 -4.85 27.09 -4.50
CA ASN A 160 -3.77 26.33 -5.13
C ASN A 160 -2.42 27.03 -5.00
N GLU A 161 -2.41 28.36 -5.06
CA GLU A 161 -1.20 29.14 -4.78
C GLU A 161 -0.72 28.96 -3.34
N MET A 162 -1.64 28.99 -2.37
CA MET A 162 -1.29 28.73 -0.96
C MET A 162 -0.83 27.27 -0.74
N ILE A 163 -1.44 26.31 -1.44
CA ILE A 163 -1.04 24.89 -1.42
C ILE A 163 0.41 24.73 -1.90
N ARG A 164 0.78 25.38 -3.02
CA ARG A 164 2.15 25.32 -3.57
C ARG A 164 3.21 25.90 -2.62
N GLN A 165 2.82 26.84 -1.76
CA GLN A 165 3.70 27.48 -0.77
C GLN A 165 3.70 26.75 0.59
N SER A 166 2.88 25.72 0.75
CA SER A 166 2.76 24.99 2.01
C SER A 166 4.00 24.14 2.28
N GLU A 167 4.36 24.02 3.55
CA GLU A 167 5.33 23.03 4.02
C GLU A 167 4.78 21.60 3.84
N PRO A 168 5.65 20.57 3.89
CA PRO A 168 5.19 19.17 3.85
C PRO A 168 4.12 18.89 4.91
N LEU A 169 3.05 18.18 4.53
CA LEU A 169 1.99 17.78 5.47
C LEU A 169 2.38 16.57 6.31
N SER A 170 3.23 15.70 5.75
CA SER A 170 3.74 14.49 6.40
C SER A 170 4.97 13.99 5.63
N TRP A 171 5.52 12.84 6.06
CA TRP A 171 6.70 12.23 5.50
C TRP A 171 6.45 10.73 5.25
N SER A 172 7.05 10.18 4.21
CA SER A 172 6.96 8.77 3.83
C SER A 172 8.36 8.14 3.75
N GLU A 173 8.45 6.80 3.80
CA GLU A 173 9.68 6.06 3.41
C GLU A 173 10.09 6.46 2.00
N GLY A 174 11.27 7.07 1.86
CA GLY A 174 11.84 7.44 0.57
C GLY A 174 12.68 6.34 -0.06
N GLU A 175 13.24 6.64 -1.23
CA GLU A 175 13.97 5.65 -2.03
C GLU A 175 15.43 5.44 -1.63
N TYR A 176 15.99 6.29 -0.77
CA TYR A 176 17.41 6.27 -0.40
C TYR A 176 17.65 5.63 0.98
N VAL A 177 18.64 4.76 1.05
CA VAL A 177 19.21 4.29 2.32
C VAL A 177 20.09 5.39 2.90
N ALA A 178 19.90 5.66 4.20
CA ALA A 178 20.69 6.63 4.93
C ALA A 178 22.05 6.05 5.30
N GLN A 179 23.13 6.67 4.83
CA GLN A 179 24.46 6.43 5.36
C GLN A 179 24.75 7.43 6.47
N LEU A 180 24.79 6.95 7.72
CA LEU A 180 25.11 7.78 8.88
C LEU A 180 26.58 8.21 8.87
N PRO A 181 26.88 9.43 9.34
CA PRO A 181 28.26 9.89 9.47
C PRO A 181 28.99 9.10 10.56
N GLN A 182 30.26 8.75 10.30
CA GLN A 182 31.07 7.95 11.24
C GLN A 182 31.17 8.61 12.63
N SER A 183 31.20 9.94 12.69
CA SER A 183 31.24 10.68 13.96
C SER A 183 30.04 10.40 14.86
N LEU A 184 28.85 10.21 14.28
CA LEU A 184 27.65 9.88 15.04
C LEU A 184 27.67 8.42 15.52
N ILE A 185 28.13 7.51 14.66
CA ILE A 185 28.30 6.09 15.01
C ILE A 185 29.24 5.96 16.21
N ASP A 186 30.41 6.61 16.14
CA ASP A 186 31.41 6.59 17.21
C ASP A 186 30.86 7.20 18.52
N GLU A 187 30.04 8.25 18.44
CA GLU A 187 29.38 8.86 19.59
C GLU A 187 28.39 7.89 20.27
N ILE A 188 27.55 7.22 19.49
CA ILE A 188 26.55 6.27 19.98
C ILE A 188 27.24 5.09 20.65
N GLU A 189 28.28 4.53 20.04
CA GLU A 189 29.06 3.43 20.61
C GLU A 189 29.70 3.82 21.95
N ALA A 190 30.30 5.01 22.02
CA ALA A 190 30.90 5.51 23.27
C ALA A 190 29.85 5.71 24.38
N ALA A 191 28.67 6.20 24.02
CA ALA A 191 27.56 6.40 24.96
C ALA A 191 27.01 5.07 25.50
N ARG A 192 26.87 4.04 24.66
CA ARG A 192 26.41 2.69 25.08
C ARG A 192 27.35 2.00 26.06
N VAL A 193 28.65 2.30 26.00
CA VAL A 193 29.68 1.70 26.89
C VAL A 193 29.77 2.43 28.24
N THR A 194 29.25 3.65 28.33
CA THR A 194 29.32 4.46 29.54
C THR A 194 28.11 4.15 30.44
N PRO A 195 28.32 3.65 31.68
CA PRO A 195 27.25 3.15 32.55
C PRO A 195 26.38 4.24 33.19
#